data_AF-A0A6B3E015-F1
#
_entry.id   AF-A0A6B3E015-F1
#
_cell.length_a   1.000
_cell.length_b   1.000
_cell.length_c   1.000
_cell.angle_alpha   90.00
_cell.angle_beta   90.00
_cell.angle_gamma   90.00
#
_symmetry.space_group_name_H-M   'P 1'
#
loop_
_entity.id
_entity.type
_entity.pdbx_description
1 polymer ?
#
loop_
_entity_poly.entity_id
_entity_poly.type
_entity_poly.pdbx_seq_one_letter_code
_entity_poly.pdbx_strand_id
1 'polypeptide(L)'
;WADKDPAAAARLSAARAAVTALAERLNMPQENLVSPDTVRRLCWEPPKPADADSVAAALAALGARPWQIDQVTPPLVTALTGEPTDA
;
A
#
# COMPACT_ATOMS: atom_id res chain seq x y z
N TRP A 1 14.13 -11.25 -1.73
CA TRP A 1 12.79 -11.29 -1.09
C TRP A 1 11.90 -12.32 -1.77
N ALA A 2 11.90 -12.40 -3.11
CA ALA A 2 11.20 -13.46 -3.86
C ALA A 2 11.53 -14.89 -3.36
N ASP A 3 12.76 -15.16 -2.94
CA ASP A 3 13.15 -16.49 -2.43
C ASP A 3 12.66 -16.81 -1.00
N LYS A 4 12.17 -15.83 -0.22
CA LYS A 4 11.77 -16.02 1.20
C LYS A 4 10.26 -16.00 1.42
N ASP A 5 9.54 -15.16 0.69
CA ASP A 5 8.07 -15.12 0.71
C ASP A 5 7.53 -14.63 -0.65
N PRO A 6 7.11 -15.56 -1.53
CA PRO A 6 6.52 -15.22 -2.83
C PRO A 6 5.23 -14.39 -2.72
N ALA A 7 4.44 -14.58 -1.66
CA ALA A 7 3.21 -13.84 -1.45
C ALA A 7 3.51 -12.39 -1.07
N ALA A 8 4.50 -12.15 -0.21
CA ALA A 8 4.96 -10.79 0.10
C ALA A 8 5.53 -10.08 -1.13
N ALA A 9 6.25 -10.82 -1.99
CA ALA A 9 6.74 -10.28 -3.27
C ALA A 9 5.59 -9.89 -4.21
N ALA A 10 4.55 -10.73 -4.31
CA ALA A 10 3.36 -10.43 -5.11
C ALA A 10 2.63 -9.18 -4.60
N ARG A 11 2.38 -9.08 -3.28
CA ARG A 11 1.78 -7.89 -2.63
C ARG A 11 2.60 -6.63 -2.92
N LEU A 12 3.92 -6.70 -2.77
CA LEU A 12 4.81 -5.57 -3.00
C LEU A 12 4.80 -5.10 -4.46
N SER A 13 4.76 -6.04 -5.41
CA SER A 13 4.65 -5.71 -6.83
C SER A 13 3.33 -4.99 -7.13
N ALA A 14 2.20 -5.53 -6.65
CA ALA A 14 0.88 -4.94 -6.81
C ALA A 14 0.79 -3.55 -6.16
N ALA A 15 1.27 -3.41 -4.92
CA ALA A 15 1.24 -2.15 -4.18
C ALA A 15 2.07 -1.05 -4.89
N ARG A 16 3.25 -1.40 -5.41
CA ARG A 16 4.08 -0.46 -6.17
C ARG A 16 3.39 0.02 -7.45
N ALA A 17 2.80 -0.91 -8.21
CA ALA A 17 2.07 -0.55 -9.42
C ALA A 17 0.90 0.39 -9.11
N ALA A 18 0.14 0.11 -8.05
CA ALA A 18 -1.01 0.92 -7.67
C ALA A 18 -0.62 2.31 -7.14
N VAL A 19 0.44 2.41 -6.33
CA VAL A 19 0.96 3.69 -5.84
C VAL A 19 1.51 4.55 -6.98
N THR A 20 2.23 3.96 -7.94
CA THR A 20 2.70 4.68 -9.14
C THR A 20 1.53 5.23 -9.95
N ALA A 21 0.53 4.39 -10.24
CA ALA A 21 -0.66 4.83 -11.00
C ALA A 21 -1.45 5.93 -10.26
N LEU A 22 -1.51 5.89 -8.92
CA LEU A 22 -2.12 6.95 -8.12
C LEU A 22 -1.31 8.24 -8.18
N ALA A 23 0.02 8.16 -8.08
CA ALA A 23 0.93 9.30 -8.17
C ALA A 23 0.81 10.01 -9.53
N GLU A 24 0.74 9.25 -10.61
CA GLU A 24 0.50 9.77 -11.97
C GLU A 24 -0.85 10.50 -12.06
N ARG A 25 -1.94 9.90 -11.56
CA ARG A 25 -3.27 10.54 -11.56
C ARG A 25 -3.31 11.83 -10.76
N LEU A 26 -2.58 11.90 -9.66
CA LEU A 26 -2.50 13.09 -8.81
C LEU A 26 -1.41 14.08 -9.25
N ASN A 27 -0.68 13.77 -10.32
CA ASN A 27 0.41 14.57 -10.87
C ASN A 27 1.46 14.97 -9.80
N MET A 28 1.92 14.00 -9.02
CA MET A 28 2.94 14.23 -7.99
C MET A 28 3.91 13.05 -7.83
N PRO A 29 5.10 13.25 -7.25
CA PRO A 29 5.99 12.14 -6.90
C PRO A 29 5.32 11.16 -5.93
N GLN A 30 5.51 9.85 -6.13
CA GLN A 30 4.97 8.83 -5.23
C GLN A 30 5.45 8.98 -3.77
N GLU A 31 6.65 9.51 -3.57
CA GLU A 31 7.23 9.76 -2.25
C GLU A 31 6.43 10.79 -1.44
N ASN A 32 5.68 11.66 -2.12
CA ASN A 32 4.74 12.58 -1.47
C ASN A 32 3.47 11.86 -1.00
N LEU A 33 3.12 10.71 -1.56
CA LEU A 33 1.98 9.89 -1.16
C LEU A 33 2.35 8.92 -0.04
N VAL A 34 3.40 8.12 -0.25
CA VAL A 34 3.83 7.10 0.71
C VAL A 34 5.29 6.75 0.47
N SER A 35 6.05 6.53 1.54
CA SER A 35 7.46 6.15 1.39
C SER A 35 7.58 4.70 0.85
N PRO A 36 8.58 4.40 0.00
CA PRO A 36 8.84 3.03 -0.44
C PRO A 36 9.10 2.05 0.71
N ASP A 37 9.62 2.51 1.84
CA ASP A 37 9.83 1.69 3.03
C ASP A 37 8.53 1.34 3.74
N THR A 38 7.61 2.31 3.86
CA THR A 38 6.25 2.09 4.40
C THR A 38 5.53 0.99 3.62
N VAL A 39 5.54 1.07 2.28
CA VAL A 39 4.93 0.05 1.42
C VAL A 39 5.61 -1.31 1.62
N ARG A 40 6.95 -1.34 1.69
CA ARG A 40 7.71 -2.57 1.90
C ARG A 40 7.34 -3.25 3.22
N ARG A 41 7.25 -2.49 4.32
CA ARG A 41 6.87 -3.02 5.65
C ARG A 41 5.46 -3.57 5.64
N LEU A 42 4.53 -2.83 5.06
CA LEU A 42 3.12 -3.22 4.99
C LEU A 42 2.92 -4.51 4.17
N CYS A 43 3.64 -4.69 3.06
CA CYS A 43 3.55 -5.92 2.26
C CYS A 43 4.23 -7.12 2.93
N TRP A 44 5.24 -6.88 3.78
CA TRP A 44 5.96 -7.92 4.53
C TRP A 44 5.15 -8.42 5.72
N GLU A 45 4.58 -7.50 6.48
CA GLU A 45 3.77 -7.78 7.66
C GLU A 45 2.44 -7.03 7.53
N PRO A 46 1.52 -7.52 6.68
CA PRO A 46 0.23 -6.89 6.52
C PRO A 46 -0.59 -6.96 7.81
N PRO A 47 -1.35 -5.90 8.13
CA PRO A 47 -2.28 -5.95 9.24
C PRO A 47 -3.31 -7.07 9.02
N LYS A 48 -3.85 -7.57 10.13
CA LYS A 48 -4.87 -8.62 10.15
C LYS A 48 -6.05 -8.11 11.00
N PRO A 49 -7.22 -7.85 10.39
CA PRO A 49 -7.55 -7.99 8.97
C PRO A 49 -6.79 -7.00 8.06
N ALA A 50 -6.70 -7.31 6.77
CA ALA A 50 -6.08 -6.42 5.77
C ALA A 50 -7.14 -5.48 5.13
N ASP A 51 -7.97 -4.88 5.97
CA ASP A 51 -9.04 -3.96 5.57
C ASP A 51 -8.63 -2.48 5.66
N ALA A 52 -9.52 -1.59 5.23
CA ALA A 52 -9.25 -0.16 5.17
C ALA A 52 -8.86 0.43 6.54
N ASP A 53 -9.58 0.07 7.61
CA ASP A 53 -9.32 0.60 8.94
C ASP A 53 -7.95 0.15 9.48
N SER A 54 -7.63 -1.13 9.33
CA SER A 54 -6.37 -1.69 9.82
C SER A 54 -5.16 -1.19 9.01
N VAL A 55 -5.32 -1.04 7.69
CA VAL A 55 -4.29 -0.46 6.82
C VAL A 55 -4.09 1.03 7.12
N ALA A 56 -5.17 1.80 7.30
CA ALA A 56 -5.09 3.21 7.66
C ALA A 56 -4.38 3.41 9.01
N ALA A 57 -4.71 2.57 10.01
CA ALA A 57 -4.04 2.59 11.31
C ALA A 57 -2.54 2.26 11.20
N ALA A 58 -2.16 1.27 10.39
CA ALA A 58 -0.76 0.93 10.15
C ALA A 58 -0.01 2.08 9.45
N LEU A 59 -0.62 2.74 8.47
CA LEU A 59 -0.04 3.90 7.78
C LEU A 59 0.15 5.08 8.74
N ALA A 60 -0.84 5.37 9.59
CA ALA A 60 -0.74 6.40 10.62
C ALA A 60 0.40 6.11 11.60
N ALA A 61 0.53 4.86 12.06
CA ALA A 61 1.62 4.44 12.95
C ALA A 61 3.01 4.56 12.28
N LEU A 62 3.06 4.47 10.95
CA LEU A 62 4.27 4.69 10.14
C LEU A 62 4.48 6.16 9.73
N GLY A 63 3.66 7.07 10.25
CA GLY A 63 3.82 8.53 10.08
C GLY A 63 3.16 9.13 8.85
N ALA A 64 2.29 8.39 8.15
CA ALA A 64 1.50 8.95 7.05
C ALA A 64 0.50 9.99 7.58
N ARG A 65 0.35 11.09 6.86
CA ARG A 65 -0.61 12.16 7.17
C ARG A 65 -2.03 11.73 6.78
N PRO A 66 -3.09 12.30 7.38
CA PRO A 66 -4.47 11.94 7.05
C PRO A 66 -4.78 11.96 5.55
N TRP A 67 -4.40 13.03 4.84
CA TRP A 67 -4.61 13.11 3.40
C TRP A 67 -3.85 12.04 2.61
N GLN A 68 -2.68 11.61 3.07
CA GLN A 68 -1.92 10.52 2.43
C GLN A 68 -2.65 9.20 2.64
N ILE A 69 -3.07 8.94 3.88
CA ILE A 69 -3.83 7.75 4.28
C ILE A 69 -5.09 7.62 3.40
N ASP A 70 -5.86 8.71 3.25
CA ASP A 70 -7.08 8.71 2.44
C ASP A 70 -6.81 8.32 0.98
N GLN A 71 -5.68 8.76 0.42
CA GLN A 71 -5.33 8.46 -0.97
C GLN A 71 -4.78 7.03 -1.15
N VAL A 72 -3.92 6.58 -0.25
CA VAL A 72 -3.16 5.32 -0.45
C VAL A 72 -3.82 4.10 0.18
N THR A 73 -4.75 4.27 1.12
CA THR A 73 -5.40 3.12 1.79
C THR A 73 -6.15 2.23 0.80
N PRO A 74 -7.04 2.74 -0.08
CA PRO A 74 -7.77 1.88 -1.01
C PRO A 74 -6.88 1.03 -1.93
N PRO A 75 -5.88 1.58 -2.66
CA PRO A 75 -5.02 0.75 -3.52
C PRO A 75 -4.13 -0.21 -2.73
N LEU A 76 -3.75 0.12 -1.49
CA LEU A 76 -2.95 -0.77 -0.66
C LEU A 76 -3.79 -1.94 -0.12
N VAL A 77 -5.04 -1.73 0.28
CA VAL A 77 -5.95 -2.82 0.67
C VAL A 77 -6.07 -3.85 -0.47
N THR A 78 -6.42 -3.40 -1.67
CA THR A 78 -6.48 -4.24 -2.89
C THR A 78 -5.19 -5.04 -3.09
N ALA A 79 -4.03 -4.39 -2.98
CA ALA A 79 -2.74 -5.06 -3.18
C ALA A 79 -2.41 -6.10 -2.09
N LEU A 80 -2.91 -5.91 -0.87
CA LEU A 80 -2.67 -6.82 0.27
C LEU A 80 -3.63 -8.02 0.26
N THR A 81 -4.90 -7.81 -0.11
CA THR A 81 -5.91 -8.87 -0.20
C THR A 81 -5.80 -9.67 -1.49
N GLY A 82 -5.25 -9.07 -2.55
CA GLY A 82 -5.24 -9.66 -3.89
C GLY A 82 -6.61 -9.65 -4.55
N GLU A 83 -7.58 -8.95 -3.97
CA GLU A 83 -8.91 -8.77 -4.54
C GLU A 83 -8.84 -7.69 -5.62
N PRO A 84 -9.44 -7.89 -6.80
CA PRO A 84 -9.53 -6.83 -7.80
C PRO A 84 -10.40 -5.68 -7.27
N THR A 85 -9.96 -4.43 -7.44
CA THR A 85 -10.81 -3.26 -7.25
C THR A 85 -11.91 -3.31 -8.30
N ASP A 86 -13.15 -3.61 -7.90
CA ASP A 86 -14.30 -3.42 -8.80
C ASP A 86 -14.33 -1.96 -9.27
N ALA A 87 -14.37 -1.81 -10.60
CA ALA A 87 -14.25 -0.55 -11.33
C ALA A 87 -15.54 0.29 -11.31
#